data_AF-A0A7L9J0S9-F1
#
_entry.id   AF-A0A7L9J0S9-F1
#
_cell.length_a   1.000
_cell.length_b   1.000
_cell.length_c   1.000
_cell.angle_alpha   90.00
_cell.angle_beta   90.00
_cell.angle_gamma   90.00
#
_symmetry.space_group_name_H-M   'P 1'
#
loop_
_entity.id
_entity.type
_entity.pdbx_description
1 polymer ?
#
loop_
_entity_poly.entity_id
_entity_poly.type
_entity_poly.pdbx_seq_one_letter_code
_entity_poly.pdbx_strand_id
1 'polypeptide(L)'
;MGGPRRRRRQGRHRRHAQGVNSQTFGISAMGDYDQTAAPDAMTTSIERLMAWKLARHHVDPTAKATIGGEWLPTVVGHRSVGQTTCPGQYLAARLPEIRTDAQARQGTAFYTPSTSPRRVAYGTGGSALQVRTTGDITWRVRISSKEHGVISDRSSTRTGDTDLTVTWKGRLADGSWAPPGEYEVLLSGKDTSSGAWIPSWRDTVTVTS
;
A
#
# COMPACT_ATOMS: atom_id res chain seq x y z
N MET A 1 -21.05 43.87 -7.85
CA MET A 1 -20.91 42.53 -8.45
C MET A 1 -19.71 41.82 -7.81
N GLY A 2 -19.95 40.86 -6.91
CA GLY A 2 -18.89 40.11 -6.22
C GLY A 2 -19.02 38.62 -6.54
N GLY A 3 -18.14 38.11 -7.42
CA GLY A 3 -18.13 36.70 -7.81
C GLY A 3 -17.62 35.77 -6.68
N PRO A 4 -18.09 34.52 -6.61
CA PRO A 4 -17.79 33.63 -5.50
C PRO A 4 -16.33 33.14 -5.57
N ARG A 5 -15.56 33.45 -4.53
CA ARG A 5 -14.21 32.91 -4.32
C ARG A 5 -14.29 31.41 -4.05
N ARG A 6 -13.83 30.60 -5.00
CA ARG A 6 -13.60 29.16 -4.77
C ARG A 6 -12.59 28.99 -3.64
N ARG A 7 -13.05 28.54 -2.47
CA ARG A 7 -12.17 28.07 -1.40
C ARG A 7 -11.43 26.83 -1.91
N ARG A 8 -10.14 26.98 -2.22
CA ARG A 8 -9.23 25.84 -2.33
C ARG A 8 -9.27 25.13 -0.99
N ARG A 9 -9.73 23.88 -0.95
CA ARG A 9 -9.52 22.98 0.19
C ARG A 9 -8.01 22.77 0.30
N GLN A 10 -7.34 23.58 1.13
CA GLN A 10 -6.02 23.24 1.61
C GLN A 10 -6.15 21.91 2.38
N GLY A 11 -5.43 20.89 1.96
CA GLY A 11 -5.34 19.64 2.73
C GLY A 11 -4.87 19.97 4.14
N ARG A 12 -5.37 19.25 5.15
CA ARG A 12 -4.88 19.40 6.53
C ARG A 12 -3.39 19.05 6.54
N HIS A 13 -2.53 20.06 6.61
CA HIS A 13 -1.11 19.87 6.88
C HIS A 13 -0.98 19.28 8.29
N ARG A 14 -0.78 17.96 8.37
CA ARG A 14 -0.35 17.31 9.60
C ARG A 14 1.00 17.93 9.98
N ARG A 15 1.20 18.26 11.26
CA ARG A 15 2.44 18.84 11.78
C ARG A 15 2.98 17.96 12.91
N HIS A 16 3.41 16.75 12.56
CA HIS A 16 4.02 15.83 13.54
C HIS A 16 5.49 15.55 13.24
N ALA A 17 5.92 15.61 11.98
CA ALA A 17 7.33 15.50 11.57
C ALA A 17 7.57 16.39 10.35
N GLN A 18 8.28 17.50 10.53
CA GLN A 18 8.50 18.48 9.46
C GLN A 18 9.19 17.83 8.25
N GLY A 19 8.79 18.21 7.03
CA GLY A 19 9.37 17.69 5.79
C GLY A 19 8.79 16.37 5.28
N VAL A 20 8.19 15.54 6.14
CA VAL A 20 7.73 14.18 5.73
C VAL A 20 6.23 13.92 5.93
N ASN A 21 5.45 14.91 6.37
CA ASN A 21 4.02 14.74 6.67
C ASN A 21 3.15 14.28 5.48
N SER A 22 3.55 14.54 4.24
CA SER A 22 2.84 14.07 3.04
C SER A 22 3.09 12.59 2.74
N GLN A 23 4.18 12.04 3.26
CA GLN A 23 4.63 10.65 3.05
C GLN A 23 4.30 9.75 4.25
N THR A 24 3.95 10.35 5.41
CA THR A 24 3.91 9.63 6.69
C THR A 24 2.58 9.80 7.43
N PHE A 25 2.33 8.88 8.36
CA PHE A 25 1.24 8.92 9.32
C PHE A 25 1.84 8.88 10.73
N GLY A 26 1.65 9.95 11.51
CA GLY A 26 2.13 10.01 12.90
C GLY A 26 1.15 9.39 13.91
N ILE A 27 1.71 8.61 14.85
CA ILE A 27 1.07 8.24 16.11
C ILE A 27 1.81 8.95 17.24
N SER A 28 1.08 9.59 18.15
CA SER A 28 1.64 10.13 19.40
C SER A 28 1.28 9.19 20.54
N ALA A 29 2.32 8.63 21.16
CA ALA A 29 2.22 7.80 22.35
C ALA A 29 2.24 8.72 23.58
N MET A 30 1.17 8.70 24.37
CA MET A 30 1.00 9.63 25.50
C MET A 30 1.81 9.17 26.71
N GLY A 31 2.95 9.82 26.96
CA GLY A 31 3.83 9.57 28.11
C GLY A 31 5.26 10.08 27.87
N ASP A 32 6.14 9.89 28.87
CA ASP A 32 7.58 10.11 28.73
C ASP A 32 8.33 8.77 28.76
N TYR A 33 8.59 8.23 27.57
CA TYR A 33 9.29 6.96 27.39
C TYR A 33 10.80 7.13 27.22
N ASP A 34 11.33 8.30 27.58
CA ASP A 34 12.76 8.42 27.85
C ASP A 34 13.10 8.00 29.28
N GLN A 35 12.16 8.21 30.21
CA GLN A 35 12.32 7.91 31.63
C GLN A 35 11.63 6.62 32.08
N THR A 36 10.61 6.16 31.34
CA THR A 36 9.79 5.01 31.75
C THR A 36 9.60 4.00 30.63
N ALA A 37 9.41 2.73 30.99
CA ALA A 37 9.09 1.69 30.02
C ALA A 37 7.74 1.96 29.34
N ALA A 38 7.67 1.68 28.03
CA ALA A 38 6.42 1.75 27.27
C ALA A 38 5.47 0.62 27.71
N PRO A 39 4.23 0.90 28.13
CA PRO A 39 3.28 -0.15 28.51
C PRO A 39 2.94 -1.06 27.33
N ASP A 40 2.87 -2.38 27.56
CA ASP A 40 2.57 -3.35 26.50
C ASP A 40 1.19 -3.12 25.86
N ALA A 41 0.20 -2.67 26.64
CA ALA A 41 -1.11 -2.32 26.10
C ALA A 41 -1.04 -1.16 25.08
N MET A 42 -0.09 -0.22 25.27
CA MET A 42 0.13 0.87 24.33
C MET A 42 0.85 0.38 23.08
N THR A 43 1.92 -0.41 23.19
CA THR A 43 2.62 -0.96 22.00
C THR A 43 1.67 -1.83 21.18
N THR A 44 0.87 -2.67 21.84
CA THR A 44 -0.18 -3.47 21.21
C THR A 44 -1.18 -2.61 20.41
N SER A 45 -1.54 -1.44 20.95
CA SER A 45 -2.45 -0.51 20.27
C SER A 45 -1.79 0.15 19.06
N ILE A 46 -0.50 0.50 19.16
CA ILE A 46 0.30 1.02 18.04
C ILE A 46 0.40 -0.03 16.93
N GLU A 47 0.70 -1.28 17.26
CA GLU A 47 0.80 -2.39 16.31
C GLU A 47 -0.50 -2.58 15.53
N ARG A 48 -1.65 -2.65 16.22
CA ARG A 48 -2.97 -2.80 15.58
C ARG A 48 -3.28 -1.64 14.64
N LEU A 49 -2.99 -0.41 15.07
CA LEU A 49 -3.24 0.77 14.25
C LEU A 49 -2.31 0.80 13.01
N MET A 50 -1.05 0.42 13.17
CA MET A 50 -0.08 0.33 12.09
C MET A 50 -0.45 -0.78 11.11
N ALA A 51 -0.82 -1.96 11.59
CA ALA A 51 -1.30 -3.07 10.77
C ALA A 51 -2.44 -2.62 9.86
N TRP A 52 -3.50 -2.04 10.44
CA TRP A 52 -4.64 -1.51 9.69
C TRP A 52 -4.23 -0.43 8.70
N LYS A 53 -3.46 0.57 9.13
CA LYS A 53 -3.12 1.72 8.30
C LYS A 53 -2.27 1.31 7.11
N LEU A 54 -1.21 0.52 7.34
CA LEU A 54 -0.27 0.09 6.32
C LEU A 54 -0.90 -0.91 5.34
N ALA A 55 -1.80 -1.78 5.80
CA ALA A 55 -2.49 -2.75 4.93
C ALA A 55 -3.33 -2.03 3.86
N ARG A 56 -4.00 -0.94 4.25
CA ARG A 56 -4.78 -0.10 3.31
C ARG A 56 -3.94 0.61 2.26
N HIS A 57 -2.63 0.70 2.47
CA HIS A 57 -1.67 1.31 1.55
C HIS A 57 -0.74 0.27 0.91
N HIS A 58 -0.99 -1.03 1.15
CA HIS A 58 -0.17 -2.12 0.64
C HIS A 58 1.31 -2.00 1.03
N VAL A 59 1.56 -1.55 2.26
CA VAL A 59 2.91 -1.39 2.82
C VAL A 59 3.18 -2.49 3.84
N ASP A 60 4.33 -3.14 3.68
CA ASP A 60 4.88 -4.09 4.64
C ASP A 60 5.49 -3.32 5.85
N PRO A 61 5.02 -3.52 7.09
CA PRO A 61 5.54 -2.87 8.28
C PRO A 61 7.01 -3.18 8.58
N THR A 62 7.54 -4.28 8.04
CA THR A 62 8.95 -4.70 8.22
C THR A 62 9.87 -4.22 7.10
N ALA A 63 9.30 -3.69 6.01
CA ALA A 63 10.07 -3.20 4.88
C ALA A 63 10.76 -1.87 5.17
N LYS A 64 11.48 -1.38 4.15
CA LYS A 64 12.04 -0.03 4.09
C LYS A 64 11.36 0.79 3.00
N ALA A 65 11.38 2.10 3.16
CA ALA A 65 10.87 3.08 2.22
C ALA A 65 11.74 4.33 2.21
N THR A 66 11.69 5.07 1.11
CA THR A 66 12.32 6.40 1.05
C THR A 66 11.42 7.41 1.76
N ILE A 67 11.87 7.91 2.90
CA ILE A 67 11.16 8.89 3.73
C ILE A 67 12.06 10.12 3.85
N GLY A 68 11.62 11.27 3.33
CA GLY A 68 12.43 12.50 3.36
C GLY A 68 13.73 12.42 2.56
N GLY A 69 13.86 11.47 1.63
CA GLY A 69 15.07 11.22 0.85
C GLY A 69 15.98 10.13 1.44
N GLU A 70 15.67 9.62 2.62
CA GLU A 70 16.46 8.59 3.30
C GLU A 70 15.80 7.21 3.22
N TRP A 71 16.62 6.16 3.11
CA TRP A 71 16.15 4.78 3.08
C TRP A 71 15.99 4.22 4.50
N LEU A 72 14.77 4.35 5.03
CA LEU A 72 14.44 4.06 6.42
C LEU A 72 13.41 2.92 6.53
N PRO A 73 13.27 2.25 7.69
CA PRO A 73 12.13 1.37 7.94
C PRO A 73 10.78 2.06 7.68
N THR A 74 9.74 1.31 7.30
CA THR A 74 8.40 1.87 7.05
C THR A 74 7.73 2.42 8.31
N VAL A 75 8.09 1.88 9.48
CA VAL A 75 7.72 2.40 10.80
C VAL A 75 8.97 2.97 11.48
N VAL A 76 8.99 4.25 11.79
CA VAL A 76 10.14 4.93 12.42
C VAL A 76 9.75 5.75 13.62
N GLY A 77 10.71 5.97 14.52
CA GLY A 77 10.59 6.98 15.57
C GLY A 77 10.79 8.39 14.99
N HIS A 78 10.24 9.40 15.65
CA HIS A 78 10.37 10.80 15.20
C HIS A 78 11.84 11.25 15.09
N ARG A 79 12.71 10.75 15.98
CA ARG A 79 14.18 10.98 15.95
C ARG A 79 14.86 10.59 14.63
N SER A 80 14.28 9.67 13.85
CA SER A 80 14.85 9.23 12.57
C SER A 80 14.58 10.21 11.42
N VAL A 81 13.66 11.16 11.61
CA VAL A 81 13.22 12.11 10.57
C VAL A 81 13.21 13.56 11.07
N GLY A 82 13.79 13.81 12.23
CA GLY A 82 13.79 15.13 12.87
C GLY A 82 14.74 15.18 14.08
N GLN A 83 15.12 16.41 14.45
CA GLN A 83 15.98 16.67 15.60
C GLN A 83 15.17 16.62 16.91
N THR A 84 15.03 15.43 17.49
CA THR A 84 14.21 15.21 18.70
C THR A 84 14.62 13.92 19.42
N THR A 85 14.31 13.82 20.71
CA THR A 85 14.44 12.59 21.50
C THR A 85 13.24 11.65 21.33
N CYS A 86 12.10 12.12 20.82
CA CYS A 86 10.91 11.30 20.57
C CYS A 86 11.24 10.09 19.67
N PRO A 87 10.81 8.86 20.00
CA PRO A 87 9.75 8.51 20.95
C PRO A 87 10.24 8.19 22.39
N GLY A 88 11.45 8.62 22.78
CA GLY A 88 12.10 8.19 24.02
C GLY A 88 12.80 6.83 23.86
N GLN A 89 13.88 6.60 24.63
CA GLN A 89 14.72 5.41 24.48
C GLN A 89 13.97 4.08 24.64
N TYR A 90 13.03 3.99 25.59
CA TYR A 90 12.31 2.74 25.88
C TYR A 90 11.35 2.37 24.76
N LEU A 91 10.59 3.34 24.22
CA LEU A 91 9.70 3.06 23.09
C LEU A 91 10.47 2.89 21.78
N ALA A 92 11.59 3.59 21.59
CA ALA A 92 12.45 3.40 20.43
C ALA A 92 13.00 1.96 20.35
N ALA A 93 13.36 1.37 21.50
CA ALA A 93 13.83 -0.01 21.58
C ALA A 93 12.77 -1.05 21.18
N ARG A 94 11.47 -0.74 21.34
CA ARG A 94 10.35 -1.62 20.95
C ARG A 94 9.98 -1.51 19.46
N LEU A 95 10.54 -0.57 18.69
CA LEU A 95 10.18 -0.39 17.28
C LEU A 95 10.38 -1.63 16.39
N PRO A 96 11.46 -2.45 16.53
CA PRO A 96 11.59 -3.68 15.77
C PRO A 96 10.45 -4.68 16.03
N GLU A 97 10.09 -4.89 17.29
CA GLU A 97 8.97 -5.75 17.70
C GLU A 97 7.64 -5.24 17.15
N ILE A 98 7.37 -3.93 17.31
CA ILE A 98 6.14 -3.30 16.80
C ILE A 98 5.98 -3.53 15.29
N ARG A 99 7.07 -3.54 14.51
CA ARG A 99 7.02 -3.83 13.07
C ARG A 99 6.62 -5.28 12.79
N THR A 100 7.30 -6.22 13.44
CA THR A 100 7.02 -7.66 13.29
C THR A 100 5.58 -7.98 13.70
N ASP A 101 5.13 -7.46 14.82
CA ASP A 101 3.78 -7.72 15.33
C ASP A 101 2.71 -7.01 14.50
N ALA A 102 3.00 -5.81 13.98
CA ALA A 102 2.10 -5.17 13.02
C ALA A 102 1.97 -5.98 11.73
N GLN A 103 3.05 -6.57 11.20
CA GLN A 103 3.00 -7.43 10.02
C GLN A 103 2.20 -8.71 10.31
N ALA A 104 2.47 -9.37 11.45
CA ALA A 104 1.70 -10.56 11.87
C ALA A 104 0.20 -10.25 11.98
N ARG A 105 -0.15 -9.07 12.51
CA ARG A 105 -1.55 -8.59 12.60
C ARG A 105 -2.18 -8.23 11.25
N GLN A 106 -1.39 -7.94 10.20
CA GLN A 106 -1.93 -7.79 8.86
C GLN A 106 -2.39 -9.14 8.28
N GLY A 107 -1.73 -10.24 8.68
CA GLY A 107 -2.03 -11.57 8.16
C GLY A 107 -1.87 -11.62 6.64
N THR A 108 -2.90 -12.12 5.96
CA THR A 108 -2.96 -12.17 4.50
C THR A 108 -3.06 -10.75 3.92
N ALA A 109 -2.13 -10.38 3.03
CA ALA A 109 -2.05 -9.03 2.48
C ALA A 109 -1.44 -8.99 1.07
N PHE A 110 -1.63 -7.85 0.39
CA PHE A 110 -0.90 -7.46 -0.81
C PHE A 110 0.11 -6.38 -0.44
N TYR A 111 1.38 -6.57 -0.82
CA TYR A 111 2.43 -5.58 -0.64
C TYR A 111 2.99 -5.08 -1.96
N THR A 112 3.15 -3.75 -2.01
CA THR A 112 3.73 -2.98 -3.12
C THR A 112 3.26 -3.42 -4.51
N PRO A 113 1.95 -3.61 -4.75
CA PRO A 113 1.44 -3.91 -6.07
C PRO A 113 1.80 -2.79 -7.05
N SER A 114 2.19 -3.18 -8.26
CA SER A 114 2.54 -2.24 -9.33
C SER A 114 2.22 -2.84 -10.69
N THR A 115 1.90 -1.99 -11.67
CA THR A 115 1.82 -2.40 -13.07
C THR A 115 2.94 -1.79 -13.89
N SER A 116 3.52 -2.59 -14.79
CA SER A 116 4.59 -2.16 -15.68
C SER A 116 4.60 -2.95 -17.01
N PRO A 117 4.77 -2.29 -18.16
CA PRO A 117 4.71 -0.83 -18.34
C PRO A 117 3.27 -0.32 -18.16
N ARG A 118 3.10 0.94 -17.71
CA ARG A 118 1.78 1.60 -17.62
C ARG A 118 1.32 2.25 -18.92
N ARG A 119 2.22 2.38 -19.90
CA ARG A 119 1.93 2.84 -21.25
C ARG A 119 2.42 1.79 -22.23
N VAL A 120 1.54 1.36 -23.12
CA VAL A 120 1.81 0.29 -24.08
C VAL A 120 1.42 0.81 -25.46
N ALA A 121 2.29 0.70 -26.45
CA ALA A 121 1.94 1.06 -27.81
C ALA A 121 0.99 0.00 -28.41
N TYR A 122 -0.02 0.44 -29.16
CA TYR A 122 -0.94 -0.45 -29.84
C TYR A 122 -0.20 -1.52 -30.66
N GLY A 123 -0.60 -2.79 -30.52
CA GLY A 123 0.00 -3.89 -31.26
C GLY A 123 1.34 -4.42 -30.72
N THR A 124 1.89 -3.86 -29.63
CA THR A 124 3.26 -4.19 -29.16
C THR A 124 3.32 -5.15 -27.97
N GLY A 125 2.17 -5.55 -27.40
CA GLY A 125 2.10 -6.38 -26.20
C GLY A 125 1.20 -5.74 -25.15
N GLY A 126 1.48 -5.99 -23.87
CA GLY A 126 0.67 -5.45 -22.78
C GLY A 126 1.49 -5.14 -21.54
N SER A 127 0.86 -5.31 -20.37
CA SER A 127 1.40 -4.93 -19.06
C SER A 127 1.39 -6.11 -18.11
N ALA A 128 2.24 -6.07 -17.10
CA ALA A 128 2.25 -7.04 -16.02
C ALA A 128 2.01 -6.35 -14.68
N LEU A 129 1.09 -6.92 -13.90
CA LEU A 129 0.96 -6.65 -12.47
C LEU A 129 2.02 -7.47 -11.73
N GLN A 130 2.80 -6.84 -10.86
CA GLN A 130 3.65 -7.49 -9.85
C GLN A 130 3.15 -7.14 -8.46
N VAL A 131 3.10 -8.12 -7.55
CA VAL A 131 2.70 -7.92 -6.16
C VAL A 131 3.30 -9.02 -5.28
N ARG A 132 3.75 -8.71 -4.07
CA ARG A 132 4.04 -9.73 -3.05
C ARG A 132 2.76 -10.02 -2.28
N THR A 133 2.43 -11.30 -2.12
CA THR A 133 1.32 -11.78 -1.28
C THR A 133 1.87 -12.42 -0.02
N THR A 134 1.15 -12.26 1.10
CA THR A 134 1.42 -12.98 2.35
C THR A 134 0.26 -13.91 2.70
N GLY A 135 0.56 -14.95 3.47
CA GLY A 135 -0.44 -15.91 3.92
C GLY A 135 -1.12 -16.69 2.78
N ASP A 136 -2.20 -17.38 3.13
CA ASP A 136 -2.95 -18.19 2.17
C ASP A 136 -4.03 -17.33 1.52
N ILE A 137 -3.90 -17.05 0.23
CA ILE A 137 -4.70 -16.04 -0.47
C ILE A 137 -5.42 -16.60 -1.69
N THR A 138 -6.70 -16.26 -1.82
CA THR A 138 -7.43 -16.35 -3.08
C THR A 138 -7.46 -14.98 -3.72
N TRP A 139 -6.72 -14.81 -4.83
CA TRP A 139 -6.56 -13.53 -5.52
C TRP A 139 -7.35 -13.50 -6.82
N ARG A 140 -7.69 -12.29 -7.27
CA ARG A 140 -8.33 -12.02 -8.56
C ARG A 140 -7.80 -10.72 -9.16
N VAL A 141 -7.36 -10.79 -10.40
CA VAL A 141 -6.95 -9.64 -11.22
C VAL A 141 -7.93 -9.49 -12.36
N ARG A 142 -8.64 -8.36 -12.36
CA ARG A 142 -9.55 -7.98 -13.42
C ARG A 142 -8.98 -6.81 -14.21
N ILE A 143 -9.07 -6.89 -15.53
CA ILE A 143 -8.76 -5.81 -16.45
C ILE A 143 -10.02 -5.45 -17.21
N SER A 144 -10.35 -4.16 -17.21
CA SER A 144 -11.56 -3.67 -17.86
C SER A 144 -11.37 -2.30 -18.48
N SER A 145 -12.15 -1.99 -19.51
CA SER A 145 -12.30 -0.64 -20.04
C SER A 145 -13.78 -0.24 -20.02
N LYS A 146 -14.05 1.07 -20.09
CA LYS A 146 -15.43 1.57 -20.15
C LYS A 146 -16.15 1.13 -21.43
N GLU A 147 -15.41 0.98 -22.53
CA GLU A 147 -15.94 0.69 -23.85
C GLU A 147 -16.11 -0.81 -24.12
N HIS A 148 -15.22 -1.65 -23.57
CA HIS A 148 -15.17 -3.08 -23.85
C HIS A 148 -15.52 -3.96 -22.65
N GLY A 149 -15.87 -3.36 -21.50
CA GLY A 149 -16.20 -4.10 -20.29
C GLY A 149 -14.99 -4.88 -19.75
N VAL A 150 -15.23 -6.10 -19.25
CA VAL A 150 -14.17 -6.95 -18.69
C VAL A 150 -13.43 -7.70 -19.80
N ILE A 151 -12.13 -7.47 -19.88
CA ILE A 151 -11.23 -7.99 -20.92
C ILE A 151 -10.43 -9.18 -20.42
N SER A 152 -10.01 -9.15 -19.16
CA SER A 152 -9.30 -10.26 -18.52
C SER A 152 -9.81 -10.38 -17.10
N ASP A 153 -10.02 -11.62 -16.66
CA ASP A 153 -10.44 -11.90 -15.29
C ASP A 153 -9.76 -13.20 -14.84
N ARG A 154 -8.63 -13.05 -14.14
CA ARG A 154 -7.79 -14.16 -13.68
C ARG A 154 -7.91 -14.30 -12.18
N SER A 155 -8.07 -15.52 -11.69
CA SER A 155 -8.05 -15.80 -10.26
C SER A 155 -7.36 -17.13 -9.97
N SER A 156 -6.79 -17.25 -8.78
CA SER A 156 -6.21 -18.49 -8.26
C SER A 156 -6.09 -18.41 -6.74
N THR A 157 -5.83 -19.55 -6.13
CA THR A 157 -5.39 -19.63 -4.73
C THR A 157 -3.87 -19.80 -4.69
N ARG A 158 -3.23 -19.30 -3.64
CA ARG A 158 -1.82 -19.53 -3.30
C ARG A 158 -1.66 -19.66 -1.79
N THR A 159 -0.64 -20.39 -1.39
CA THR A 159 -0.29 -20.64 0.01
C THR A 159 1.06 -20.02 0.34
N GLY A 160 1.16 -19.43 1.53
CA GLY A 160 2.37 -18.79 2.02
C GLY A 160 2.82 -17.53 1.26
N ASP A 161 3.91 -16.95 1.77
CA ASP A 161 4.49 -15.72 1.24
C ASP A 161 5.15 -15.95 -0.12
N THR A 162 4.76 -15.17 -1.13
CA THR A 162 5.29 -15.34 -2.49
C THR A 162 5.07 -14.11 -3.36
N ASP A 163 5.85 -14.00 -4.43
CA ASP A 163 5.63 -13.00 -5.47
C ASP A 163 4.66 -13.51 -6.54
N LEU A 164 3.74 -12.65 -6.93
CA LEU A 164 2.73 -12.89 -7.96
C LEU A 164 2.95 -11.93 -9.12
N THR A 165 3.05 -12.51 -10.33
CA THR A 165 3.06 -11.76 -11.59
C THR A 165 1.85 -12.18 -12.43
N VAL A 166 1.03 -11.20 -12.84
CA VAL A 166 -0.11 -11.42 -13.74
C VAL A 166 0.04 -10.55 -14.98
N THR A 167 0.29 -11.20 -16.11
CA THR A 167 0.48 -10.53 -17.41
C THR A 167 -0.82 -10.44 -18.18
N TRP A 168 -1.09 -9.25 -18.72
CA TRP A 168 -2.02 -8.99 -19.79
C TRP A 168 -1.26 -8.74 -21.08
N LYS A 169 -1.69 -9.38 -22.18
CA LYS A 169 -0.97 -9.34 -23.47
C LYS A 169 -1.42 -8.18 -24.38
N GLY A 170 -2.17 -7.21 -23.85
CA GLY A 170 -2.71 -6.08 -24.62
C GLY A 170 -3.81 -6.48 -25.60
N ARG A 171 -4.54 -7.56 -25.29
CA ARG A 171 -5.59 -8.10 -26.14
C ARG A 171 -6.94 -8.05 -25.45
N LEU A 172 -7.99 -7.82 -26.22
CA LEU A 172 -9.38 -7.98 -25.78
C LEU A 172 -9.70 -9.47 -25.56
N ALA A 173 -10.88 -9.76 -25.01
CA ALA A 173 -11.34 -11.11 -24.73
C ALA A 173 -11.51 -11.96 -26.01
N ASP A 174 -11.82 -11.32 -27.15
CA ASP A 174 -11.92 -11.95 -28.47
C ASP A 174 -10.56 -12.20 -29.15
N GLY A 175 -9.45 -11.82 -28.49
CA GLY A 175 -8.09 -11.98 -28.98
C GLY A 175 -7.60 -10.84 -29.88
N SER A 176 -8.45 -9.90 -30.28
CA SER A 176 -8.05 -8.70 -31.01
C SER A 176 -7.15 -7.78 -30.16
N TRP A 177 -6.41 -6.89 -30.81
CA TRP A 177 -5.61 -5.90 -30.07
C TRP A 177 -6.50 -4.91 -29.36
N ALA A 178 -6.19 -4.66 -28.09
CA ALA A 178 -6.87 -3.65 -27.29
C ALA A 178 -6.66 -2.27 -27.93
N PRO A 179 -7.71 -1.55 -28.35
CA PRO A 179 -7.58 -0.24 -28.98
C PRO A 179 -6.93 0.80 -28.05
N PRO A 180 -6.39 1.92 -28.58
CA PRO A 180 -5.91 3.02 -27.77
C PRO A 180 -6.96 3.49 -26.76
N GLY A 181 -6.57 3.60 -25.49
CA GLY A 181 -7.52 3.88 -24.40
C GLY A 181 -6.97 3.52 -23.01
N GLU A 182 -7.79 3.73 -21.99
CA GLU A 182 -7.46 3.40 -20.60
C GLU A 182 -8.08 2.06 -20.19
N TYR A 183 -7.25 1.24 -19.53
CA TYR A 183 -7.59 -0.08 -19.03
C TYR A 183 -7.33 -0.11 -17.53
N GLU A 184 -8.39 -0.24 -16.74
CA GLU A 184 -8.31 -0.37 -15.29
C GLU A 184 -7.83 -1.77 -14.93
N VAL A 185 -6.81 -1.85 -14.07
CA VAL A 185 -6.35 -3.07 -13.43
C VAL A 185 -6.86 -3.06 -11.99
N LEU A 186 -7.68 -4.04 -11.62
CA LEU A 186 -8.19 -4.25 -10.27
C LEU A 186 -7.63 -5.55 -9.70
N LEU A 187 -6.78 -5.43 -8.68
CA LEU A 187 -6.35 -6.54 -7.84
C LEU A 187 -7.23 -6.61 -6.60
N SER A 188 -7.82 -7.77 -6.37
CA SER A 188 -8.64 -8.06 -5.19
C SER A 188 -8.27 -9.44 -4.64
N GLY A 189 -8.58 -9.68 -3.37
CA GLY A 189 -8.32 -10.98 -2.77
C GLY A 189 -8.98 -11.13 -1.42
N LYS A 190 -8.98 -12.37 -0.95
CA LYS A 190 -9.43 -12.76 0.38
C LYS A 190 -8.46 -13.77 0.98
N ASP A 191 -8.36 -13.74 2.29
CA ASP A 191 -7.77 -14.83 3.05
C ASP A 191 -8.54 -16.13 2.75
N THR A 192 -7.81 -17.19 2.40
CA THR A 192 -8.39 -18.45 1.92
C THR A 192 -9.08 -19.20 3.05
N SER A 193 -8.53 -19.11 4.27
CA SER A 193 -9.04 -19.84 5.44
C SER A 193 -10.28 -19.18 6.02
N SER A 194 -10.21 -17.88 6.31
CA SER A 194 -11.25 -17.11 6.98
C SER A 194 -12.28 -16.53 6.01
N GLY A 195 -11.95 -16.45 4.71
CA GLY A 195 -12.76 -15.78 3.71
C GLY A 195 -12.78 -14.25 3.83
N ALA A 196 -12.00 -13.67 4.75
CA ALA A 196 -11.95 -12.24 4.99
C ALA A 196 -11.35 -11.49 3.79
N TRP A 197 -12.02 -10.43 3.34
CA TRP A 197 -11.51 -9.58 2.27
C TRP A 197 -10.32 -8.76 2.73
N ILE A 198 -9.30 -8.68 1.88
CA ILE A 198 -8.16 -7.78 2.08
C ILE A 198 -8.35 -6.51 1.24
N PRO A 199 -7.71 -5.37 1.59
CA PRO A 199 -7.79 -4.16 0.78
C PRO A 199 -7.46 -4.45 -0.68
N SER A 200 -8.32 -3.98 -1.59
CA SER A 200 -8.08 -4.07 -3.04
C SER A 200 -7.13 -2.99 -3.51
N TRP A 201 -6.38 -3.27 -4.57
CA TRP A 201 -5.52 -2.31 -5.25
C TRP A 201 -6.00 -2.03 -6.68
N ARG A 202 -5.81 -0.79 -7.15
CA ARG A 202 -6.19 -0.35 -8.49
C ARG A 202 -5.06 0.43 -9.14
N ASP A 203 -4.95 0.30 -10.45
CA ASP A 203 -4.06 1.09 -11.31
C ASP A 203 -4.62 1.15 -12.73
N THR A 204 -4.01 1.96 -13.58
CA THR A 204 -4.44 2.15 -14.97
C THR A 204 -3.29 1.93 -15.92
N VAL A 205 -3.54 1.13 -16.96
CA VAL A 205 -2.64 0.99 -18.12
C VAL A 205 -3.26 1.73 -19.30
N THR A 206 -2.48 2.57 -19.97
CA THR A 206 -2.88 3.28 -21.19
C THR A 206 -2.31 2.58 -22.41
N VAL A 207 -3.17 2.18 -23.35
CA VAL A 207 -2.74 1.83 -24.70
C VAL A 207 -2.67 3.11 -25.52
N THR A 208 -1.51 3.40 -26.10
CA THR A 208 -1.29 4.55 -26.97
C THR A 208 -1.44 4.16 -28.43
N SER A 209 -1.80 5.12 -29.28
CA SER A 209 -1.73 4.99 -30.74
C SER A 209 -0.33 4.64 -31.22
#